data_AF-A0A9K3LSP0-F1
#
_entry.id   AF-A0A9K3LSP0-F1
#
_cell.length_a   1.000
_cell.length_b   1.000
_cell.length_c   1.000
_cell.angle_alpha   90.00
_cell.angle_beta   90.00
_cell.angle_gamma   90.00
#
_symmetry.space_group_name_H-M   'P 1'
#
loop_
_entity.id
_entity.type
_entity.pdbx_description
1 polymer ?
#
loop_
_entity_poly.entity_id
_entity_poly.type
_entity_poly.pdbx_seq_one_letter_code
_entity_poly.pdbx_strand_id
1 'polypeptide(L)'
;MDDTNTGVHFYDLGSGAGKMILQMALELIDDTTAAAAASSSTTTITGVELSPTRHEAAQRAKETLLQLSLQQNWGLSPTTLDAVDFLQDDMVSIDLSRATHIYVASLCFPSWLLANLEEKILRECTGDTLQCIATLQRFPNDLMMMQDKFVSSFQKPLVQYMEMSWTRPWDAAVYIYHRRNNMNSNKSTM
;
A
#
# COMPACT_ATOMS: atom_id res chain seq x y z
N MET A 1 19.26 7.36 17.06
CA MET A 1 17.99 7.31 16.32
C MET A 1 17.30 6.09 16.83
N ASP A 2 16.20 6.30 17.53
CA ASP A 2 15.43 5.25 18.16
C ASP A 2 14.74 4.47 17.02
N ASP A 3 15.04 3.17 16.86
CA ASP A 3 14.33 2.25 15.96
C ASP A 3 12.91 2.02 16.52
N THR A 4 12.14 3.09 16.68
CA THR A 4 10.73 2.98 17.03
C THR A 4 10.06 2.28 15.87
N ASN A 5 9.74 1.01 16.11
CA ASN A 5 9.00 0.09 15.26
C ASN A 5 7.66 0.72 14.86
N THR A 6 7.69 1.65 13.90
CA THR A 6 6.49 2.27 13.32
C THR A 6 5.82 1.19 12.49
N GLY A 7 4.65 0.74 12.92
CA GLY A 7 3.96 -0.36 12.26
C GLY A 7 3.62 -0.09 10.79
N VAL A 8 3.18 -1.14 10.11
CA VAL A 8 2.91 -1.09 8.67
C VAL A 8 1.58 -0.40 8.41
N HIS A 9 1.61 0.72 7.71
CA HIS A 9 0.41 1.40 7.22
C HIS A 9 0.34 1.27 5.69
N PHE A 10 -0.50 0.36 5.20
CA PHE A 10 -0.70 0.07 3.78
C PHE A 10 -1.94 0.80 3.25
N TYR A 11 -1.84 1.41 2.07
CA TYR A 11 -2.95 2.07 1.38
C TYR A 11 -3.15 1.53 -0.03
N ASP A 12 -4.40 1.27 -0.43
CA ASP A 12 -4.82 1.01 -1.81
C ASP A 12 -5.65 2.17 -2.34
N LEU A 13 -5.08 2.96 -3.25
CA LEU A 13 -5.69 4.14 -3.84
C LEU A 13 -6.48 3.76 -5.10
N GLY A 14 -7.81 3.78 -4.98
CA GLY A 14 -8.71 3.24 -6.00
C GLY A 14 -9.02 1.76 -5.79
N SER A 15 -9.31 1.39 -4.54
CA SER A 15 -9.44 0.00 -4.08
C SER A 15 -10.61 -0.79 -4.68
N GLY A 16 -11.55 -0.12 -5.35
CA GLY A 16 -12.69 -0.76 -6.00
C GLY A 16 -13.53 -1.55 -4.99
N ALA A 17 -13.68 -2.85 -5.23
CA ALA A 17 -14.41 -3.75 -4.32
C ALA A 17 -13.52 -4.37 -3.23
N GLY A 18 -12.34 -3.79 -2.97
CA GLY A 18 -11.48 -4.15 -1.84
C GLY A 18 -10.72 -5.47 -1.98
N LYS A 19 -10.65 -6.07 -3.18
CA LYS A 19 -9.99 -7.39 -3.36
C LYS A 19 -8.52 -7.38 -2.92
N MET A 20 -7.77 -6.36 -3.31
CA MET A 20 -6.35 -6.24 -2.94
C MET A 20 -6.19 -6.05 -1.43
N ILE A 21 -7.01 -5.18 -0.83
CA ILE A 21 -7.01 -4.94 0.62
C ILE A 21 -7.29 -6.21 1.42
N LEU A 22 -8.30 -6.97 1.02
CA LEU A 22 -8.64 -8.22 1.68
C LEU A 22 -7.56 -9.29 1.45
N GLN A 23 -6.98 -9.37 0.26
CA GLN A 23 -5.85 -10.26 0.00
C GLN A 23 -4.64 -9.91 0.88
N MET A 24 -4.29 -8.63 1.00
CA MET A 24 -3.23 -8.18 1.91
C MET A 24 -3.50 -8.54 3.37
N ALA A 25 -4.76 -8.46 3.82
CA ALA A 25 -5.14 -8.88 5.16
C ALA A 25 -4.94 -10.39 5.38
N LEU A 26 -5.21 -11.20 4.35
CA LEU A 26 -4.96 -12.64 4.41
C LEU A 26 -3.47 -12.96 4.44
N GLU A 27 -2.66 -12.27 3.64
CA GLU A 27 -1.22 -12.54 3.50
C GLU A 27 -0.38 -12.00 4.67
N LEU A 28 -0.71 -10.83 5.23
CA LEU A 28 0.10 -10.20 6.27
C LEU A 28 -0.21 -10.71 7.69
N ILE A 29 -1.36 -11.34 7.88
CA ILE A 29 -1.84 -11.66 9.23
C ILE A 29 -1.57 -13.12 9.62
N ASP A 30 -1.25 -13.99 8.66
CA ASP A 30 -0.85 -15.37 8.93
C ASP A 30 0.45 -15.47 9.76
N ASP A 31 1.37 -14.49 9.62
CA ASP A 31 2.64 -14.47 10.34
C ASP A 31 2.60 -13.76 11.72
N THR A 32 1.54 -12.99 12.03
CA THR A 32 1.55 -12.03 13.16
C THR A 32 0.72 -12.45 14.37
N THR A 33 -0.17 -13.43 14.27
CA THR A 33 -1.16 -13.72 15.34
C THR A 33 -0.58 -14.36 16.62
N ALA A 34 0.61 -14.95 16.60
CA ALA A 34 1.27 -15.45 17.82
C ALA A 34 2.39 -14.53 18.36
N ALA A 35 3.04 -13.74 17.51
CA ALA A 35 4.19 -12.90 17.88
C ALA A 35 3.86 -11.40 18.01
N ALA A 36 2.89 -10.88 17.26
CA ALA A 36 2.56 -9.45 17.25
C ALA A 36 1.71 -9.01 18.45
N ALA A 37 0.99 -9.91 19.13
CA ALA A 37 0.36 -9.57 20.41
C ALA A 37 1.38 -9.13 21.49
N ALA A 38 2.67 -9.46 21.31
CA ALA A 38 3.75 -9.09 22.21
C ALA A 38 4.60 -7.88 21.71
N SER A 39 4.41 -7.42 20.47
CA SER A 39 5.16 -6.29 19.89
C SER A 39 4.22 -5.15 19.52
N SER A 40 4.46 -3.95 20.03
CA SER A 40 3.65 -2.72 19.85
C SER A 40 3.54 -2.18 18.41
N SER A 41 3.82 -2.99 17.39
CA SER A 41 3.79 -2.58 15.99
C SER A 41 2.38 -2.76 15.42
N THR A 42 1.69 -1.66 15.14
CA THR A 42 0.32 -1.68 14.61
C THR A 42 0.33 -1.74 13.09
N THR A 43 -0.17 -2.84 12.51
CA THR A 43 -0.45 -2.92 11.07
C THR A 43 -1.85 -2.38 10.78
N THR A 44 -1.98 -1.48 9.80
CA THR A 44 -3.26 -1.02 9.26
C THR A 44 -3.26 -1.13 7.74
N ILE A 45 -4.39 -1.55 7.16
CA ILE A 45 -4.56 -1.81 5.73
C ILE A 45 -5.80 -1.04 5.28
N THR A 46 -5.62 0.02 4.49
CA THR A 46 -6.69 0.97 4.18
C THR A 46 -6.99 1.02 2.68
N GLY A 47 -8.22 0.65 2.30
CA GLY A 47 -8.73 0.79 0.94
C GLY A 47 -9.47 2.10 0.75
N VAL A 48 -9.11 2.87 -0.27
CA VAL A 48 -9.72 4.16 -0.56
C VAL A 48 -10.48 4.07 -1.87
N GLU A 49 -11.76 4.39 -1.86
CA GLU A 49 -12.63 4.24 -3.03
C GLU A 49 -13.64 5.38 -3.13
N LEU A 50 -13.65 6.07 -4.26
CA LEU A 50 -14.55 7.20 -4.49
C LEU A 50 -16.01 6.76 -4.73
N SER A 51 -16.21 5.63 -5.40
CA SER A 51 -17.55 5.16 -5.77
C SER A 51 -18.27 4.54 -4.57
N PRO A 52 -19.44 5.07 -4.15
CA PRO A 52 -20.19 4.52 -3.01
C PRO A 52 -20.56 3.05 -3.21
N THR A 53 -20.99 2.66 -4.42
CA THR A 53 -21.41 1.29 -4.71
C THR A 53 -20.25 0.29 -4.64
N ARG A 54 -19.05 0.69 -5.06
CA ARG A 54 -17.85 -0.15 -4.96
C ARG A 54 -17.35 -0.22 -3.52
N HIS A 55 -17.39 0.89 -2.79
CA HIS A 55 -17.08 0.94 -1.36
C HIS A 55 -17.99 0.01 -0.54
N GLU A 56 -19.31 0.08 -0.73
CA GLU A 56 -20.24 -0.84 -0.09
C GLU A 56 -19.96 -2.31 -0.46
N ALA A 57 -19.57 -2.57 -1.71
CA ALA A 57 -19.20 -3.92 -2.13
C ALA A 57 -17.94 -4.41 -1.39
N ALA A 58 -16.96 -3.53 -1.15
CA ALA A 58 -15.78 -3.84 -0.36
C ALA A 58 -16.12 -4.16 1.10
N GLN A 59 -17.00 -3.36 1.72
CA GLN A 59 -17.49 -3.63 3.09
C GLN A 59 -18.22 -4.98 3.19
N ARG A 60 -19.11 -5.27 2.23
CA ARG A 60 -19.79 -6.58 2.18
C ARG A 60 -18.82 -7.74 1.96
N ALA A 61 -17.78 -7.55 1.15
CA ALA A 61 -16.74 -8.56 0.94
C ALA A 61 -15.95 -8.83 2.23
N LYS A 62 -15.63 -7.79 3.02
CA LYS A 62 -14.99 -7.91 4.34
C LYS A 62 -15.84 -8.75 5.30
N GLU A 63 -17.13 -8.43 5.42
CA GLU A 63 -18.06 -9.18 6.29
C GLU A 63 -18.21 -10.63 5.83
N THR A 64 -18.34 -10.86 4.51
CA THR A 64 -18.44 -12.21 3.95
C THR A 64 -17.19 -13.02 4.26
N LEU A 65 -16.00 -12.42 4.14
CA LEU A 65 -14.74 -13.08 4.45
C LEU A 65 -14.66 -13.48 5.94
N LEU A 66 -15.10 -12.60 6.85
CA LEU A 66 -15.16 -12.92 8.28
C LEU A 66 -16.09 -14.11 8.55
N GLN A 67 -17.30 -14.08 7.99
CA GLN A 67 -18.27 -15.16 8.15
C GLN A 67 -17.74 -16.49 7.61
N LEU A 68 -17.14 -16.47 6.40
CA LEU A 68 -16.55 -17.67 5.80
C LEU A 68 -15.38 -18.19 6.63
N SER A 69 -14.52 -17.32 7.15
CA SER A 69 -13.42 -17.72 8.04
C SER A 69 -13.93 -18.47 9.27
N LEU A 70 -14.95 -17.93 9.93
CA LEU A 70 -15.54 -18.53 11.12
C LEU A 70 -16.22 -19.87 10.81
N GLN A 71 -16.89 -19.97 9.66
CA GLN A 71 -17.57 -21.20 9.23
C GLN A 71 -16.58 -22.30 8.81
N GLN A 72 -15.52 -21.93 8.10
CA GLN A 72 -14.55 -22.87 7.52
C GLN A 72 -13.32 -23.09 8.42
N ASN A 73 -13.27 -22.41 9.57
CA ASN A 73 -12.14 -22.45 10.51
C ASN A 73 -10.79 -22.12 9.82
N TRP A 74 -10.77 -21.07 9.00
CA TRP A 74 -9.56 -20.61 8.31
C TRP A 74 -8.55 -19.91 9.23
N GLY A 75 -8.87 -19.74 10.51
CA GLY A 75 -7.96 -19.13 11.48
C GLY A 75 -7.94 -17.59 11.45
N LEU A 76 -8.71 -16.93 10.56
CA LEU A 76 -8.83 -15.47 10.60
C LEU A 76 -9.75 -15.08 11.76
N SER A 77 -9.18 -14.42 12.75
CA SER A 77 -9.92 -13.86 13.87
C SER A 77 -10.65 -12.58 13.46
N PRO A 78 -11.72 -12.16 14.17
CA PRO A 78 -12.28 -10.82 14.00
C PRO A 78 -11.21 -9.72 14.13
N THR A 79 -10.26 -9.89 15.05
CA THR A 79 -9.16 -8.95 15.30
C THR A 79 -8.20 -8.79 14.11
N THR A 80 -8.09 -9.79 13.24
CA THR A 80 -7.34 -9.72 11.98
C THR A 80 -7.95 -8.64 11.08
N LEU A 81 -9.28 -8.65 10.97
CA LEU A 81 -10.00 -7.72 10.10
C LEU A 81 -10.21 -6.35 10.74
N ASP A 82 -9.96 -6.19 12.04
CA ASP A 82 -9.91 -4.87 12.70
C ASP A 82 -8.77 -4.00 12.17
N ALA A 83 -7.72 -4.59 11.60
CA ALA A 83 -6.65 -3.86 10.91
C ALA A 83 -7.06 -3.33 9.52
N VAL A 84 -8.21 -3.77 8.99
CA VAL A 84 -8.67 -3.44 7.64
C VAL A 84 -9.70 -2.32 7.68
N ASP A 85 -9.39 -1.20 7.05
CA ASP A 85 -10.32 -0.08 6.90
C ASP A 85 -10.67 0.16 5.43
N PHE A 86 -11.91 0.57 5.20
CA PHE A 86 -12.34 1.11 3.91
C PHE A 86 -12.81 2.54 4.11
N LEU A 87 -12.30 3.44 3.27
CA LEU A 87 -12.68 4.85 3.23
C LEU A 87 -13.40 5.14 1.91
N GLN A 88 -14.61 5.73 2.02
CA GLN A 88 -15.32 6.26 0.87
C GLN A 88 -14.94 7.73 0.68
N ASP A 89 -13.85 7.99 -0.03
CA ASP A 89 -13.33 9.35 -0.19
C ASP A 89 -12.55 9.49 -1.50
N ASP A 90 -12.20 10.72 -1.84
CA ASP A 90 -11.26 11.03 -2.91
C ASP A 90 -9.83 10.71 -2.45
N MET A 91 -9.10 9.91 -3.21
CA MET A 91 -7.70 9.60 -2.91
C MET A 91 -6.79 10.84 -2.89
N VAL A 92 -7.20 11.96 -3.51
CA VAL A 92 -6.43 13.21 -3.42
C VAL A 92 -6.74 14.04 -2.15
N SER A 93 -7.82 13.74 -1.42
CA SER A 93 -8.22 14.47 -0.20
C SER A 93 -7.70 13.82 1.09
N ILE A 94 -7.55 12.50 1.12
CA ILE A 94 -7.20 11.75 2.35
C ILE A 94 -5.78 12.06 2.88
N ASP A 95 -5.55 11.91 4.18
CA ASP A 95 -4.22 12.07 4.77
C ASP A 95 -3.35 10.82 4.53
N LEU A 96 -2.22 11.00 3.84
CA LEU A 96 -1.22 9.96 3.58
C LEU A 96 0.03 10.07 4.47
N SER A 97 0.05 10.97 5.46
CA SER A 97 1.24 11.23 6.30
C SER A 97 1.81 10.01 7.01
N ARG A 98 0.97 9.02 7.28
CA ARG A 98 1.34 7.77 7.96
C ARG A 98 1.68 6.63 7.00
N ALA A 99 1.48 6.80 5.69
CA ALA A 99 1.64 5.72 4.72
C ALA A 99 3.07 5.20 4.70
N THR A 100 3.21 3.87 4.82
CA THR A 100 4.48 3.16 4.66
C THR A 100 4.55 2.44 3.32
N HIS A 101 3.40 1.97 2.85
CA HIS A 101 3.24 1.24 1.59
C HIS A 101 2.01 1.77 0.88
N ILE A 102 2.14 2.05 -0.42
CA ILE A 102 1.03 2.53 -1.24
C ILE A 102 0.93 1.64 -2.48
N TYR A 103 -0.28 1.18 -2.78
CA TYR A 103 -0.65 0.59 -4.05
C TYR A 103 -1.61 1.52 -4.79
N VAL A 104 -1.43 1.69 -6.10
CA VAL A 104 -2.29 2.52 -6.95
C VAL A 104 -2.77 1.69 -8.14
N ALA A 105 -4.07 1.37 -8.16
CA ALA A 105 -4.74 0.64 -9.24
C ALA A 105 -5.02 1.53 -10.47
N SER A 106 -3.96 2.12 -11.02
CA SER A 106 -3.99 3.27 -11.94
C SER A 106 -4.32 2.99 -13.41
N LEU A 107 -4.80 1.79 -13.76
CA LEU A 107 -4.98 1.36 -15.17
C LEU A 107 -5.74 2.35 -16.06
N CYS A 108 -6.72 3.05 -15.49
CA CYS A 108 -7.56 4.00 -16.22
C CYS A 108 -7.39 5.44 -15.72
N PHE A 109 -6.34 5.73 -14.96
CA PHE A 109 -6.13 7.08 -14.44
C PHE A 109 -5.55 7.97 -15.54
N PRO A 110 -6.13 9.17 -15.76
CA PRO A 110 -5.54 10.11 -16.70
C PRO A 110 -4.24 10.69 -16.14
N SER A 111 -3.32 11.08 -17.02
CA SER A 111 -1.98 11.56 -16.62
C SER A 111 -2.01 12.71 -15.62
N TRP A 112 -2.99 13.62 -15.72
CA TRP A 112 -3.13 14.74 -14.77
C TRP A 112 -3.45 14.26 -13.34
N LEU A 113 -4.24 13.18 -13.20
CA LEU A 113 -4.56 12.61 -11.89
C LEU A 113 -3.33 11.94 -11.30
N LEU A 114 -2.57 11.21 -12.12
CA LEU A 114 -1.30 10.61 -11.68
C LEU A 114 -0.29 11.66 -11.23
N ALA A 115 -0.20 12.80 -11.94
CA ALA A 115 0.65 13.91 -11.53
C ALA A 115 0.21 14.51 -10.18
N ASN A 116 -1.09 14.71 -9.97
CA ASN A 116 -1.63 15.21 -8.71
C ASN A 116 -1.39 14.24 -7.54
N LEU A 117 -1.57 12.93 -7.77
CA LEU A 117 -1.30 11.89 -6.79
C LEU A 117 0.17 11.84 -6.42
N GLU A 118 1.04 11.90 -7.40
CA GLU A 118 2.49 11.96 -7.21
C GLU A 118 2.92 13.16 -6.35
N GLU A 119 2.43 14.37 -6.67
CA GLU A 119 2.71 15.58 -5.87
C GLU A 119 2.19 15.43 -4.44
N LYS A 120 0.98 14.90 -4.27
CA LYS A 120 0.39 14.65 -2.95
C LYS A 120 1.24 13.70 -2.11
N ILE A 121 1.63 12.56 -2.69
CA ILE A 121 2.45 11.56 -1.99
C ILE A 121 3.76 12.20 -1.54
N LEU A 122 4.46 12.93 -2.42
CA LEU A 122 5.70 13.63 -2.06
C LEU A 122 5.51 14.69 -0.97
N ARG A 123 4.37 15.38 -0.96
CA ARG A 123 4.06 16.43 0.02
C ARG A 123 3.72 15.88 1.39
N GLU A 124 2.96 14.79 1.46
CA GLU A 124 2.38 14.30 2.72
C GLU A 124 3.21 13.18 3.34
N CYS A 125 3.79 12.30 2.54
CA CYS A 125 4.64 11.20 3.01
C CYS A 125 6.06 11.69 3.30
N THR A 126 6.18 12.67 4.20
CA THR A 126 7.47 13.28 4.57
C THR A 126 8.29 12.37 5.49
N GLY A 127 9.62 12.48 5.41
CA GLY A 127 10.53 11.76 6.31
C GLY A 127 10.77 10.30 5.90
N ASP A 128 11.08 9.46 6.89
CA ASP A 128 11.50 8.05 6.73
C ASP A 128 10.36 7.02 6.72
N THR A 129 9.09 7.44 6.67
CA THR A 129 7.94 6.54 6.81
C THR A 129 7.62 5.74 5.55
N LEU A 130 7.53 6.41 4.39
CA LEU A 130 7.20 5.74 3.12
C LEU A 130 8.37 4.89 2.61
N GLN A 131 8.11 3.60 2.44
CA GLN A 131 9.07 2.58 2.02
C GLN A 131 8.86 2.13 0.58
N CYS A 132 7.60 1.99 0.16
CA CYS A 132 7.28 1.37 -1.11
C CYS A 132 6.03 1.98 -1.75
N ILE A 133 6.08 2.18 -3.07
CA ILE A 133 4.91 2.44 -3.89
C ILE A 133 4.87 1.44 -5.03
N ALA A 134 3.71 0.85 -5.29
CA ALA A 134 3.45 0.03 -6.47
C ALA A 134 2.29 0.62 -7.29
N THR A 135 2.44 0.71 -8.60
CA THR A 135 1.41 1.28 -9.49
C THR A 135 1.37 0.58 -10.84
N LEU A 136 0.18 0.50 -11.45
CA LEU A 136 -0.05 -0.16 -12.75
C LEU A 136 0.24 0.75 -13.96
N GLN A 137 0.33 2.05 -13.73
CA GLN A 137 0.86 3.02 -14.66
C GLN A 137 2.06 3.75 -14.06
N ARG A 138 3.00 4.10 -14.92
CA ARG A 138 4.15 4.90 -14.55
C ARG A 138 3.70 6.29 -14.09
N PHE A 139 4.32 6.85 -13.05
CA PHE A 139 4.02 8.23 -12.67
C PHE A 139 4.59 9.17 -13.76
N PRO A 140 3.87 10.23 -14.15
CA PRO A 140 4.31 11.08 -15.25
C PRO A 140 5.62 11.80 -14.95
N ASN A 141 5.92 12.04 -13.67
CA ASN A 141 7.17 12.66 -13.26
C ASN A 141 8.12 11.70 -12.50
N ASP A 142 7.74 10.43 -12.31
CA ASP A 142 8.46 9.38 -11.56
C ASP A 142 9.08 9.85 -10.25
N LEU A 143 8.18 10.10 -9.30
CA LEU A 143 8.43 10.75 -8.02
C LEU A 143 9.40 11.91 -8.22
N MET A 144 8.96 12.71 -9.19
CA MET A 144 9.49 13.93 -9.75
C MET A 144 10.99 14.11 -9.54
N MET A 145 11.79 13.31 -10.26
CA MET A 145 13.25 13.48 -10.40
C MET A 145 14.01 13.66 -9.07
N MET A 146 13.63 12.92 -8.03
CA MET A 146 14.51 12.46 -6.93
C MET A 146 15.50 13.49 -6.33
N GLN A 147 14.99 14.71 -6.14
CA GLN A 147 15.32 15.75 -5.15
C GLN A 147 16.81 16.09 -4.91
N ASP A 148 17.31 16.99 -5.75
CA ASP A 148 18.67 17.51 -5.99
C ASP A 148 19.57 18.01 -4.82
N LYS A 149 19.46 17.50 -3.57
CA LYS A 149 20.53 17.46 -2.52
C LYS A 149 20.09 17.05 -1.10
N PHE A 150 18.80 16.88 -0.80
CA PHE A 150 18.36 16.70 0.59
C PHE A 150 17.29 15.62 0.84
N VAL A 151 16.65 15.07 -0.19
CA VAL A 151 15.52 14.13 -0.04
C VAL A 151 15.55 13.02 -1.12
N SER A 152 16.74 12.55 -1.51
CA SER A 152 16.93 11.52 -2.56
C SER A 152 16.66 10.09 -2.06
N SER A 153 15.49 9.84 -1.46
CA SER A 153 15.23 8.57 -0.79
C SER A 153 14.78 7.46 -1.75
N PHE A 154 14.11 7.76 -2.86
CA PHE A 154 13.62 6.70 -3.76
C PHE A 154 14.68 6.29 -4.79
N GLN A 155 14.61 5.03 -5.23
CA GLN A 155 15.42 4.52 -6.34
C GLN A 155 14.64 4.63 -7.65
N LYS A 156 15.36 4.48 -8.78
CA LYS A 156 14.72 4.27 -10.09
C LYS A 156 13.71 3.12 -9.95
N PRO A 157 12.47 3.27 -10.44
CA PRO A 157 11.47 2.24 -10.29
C PRO A 157 11.92 0.93 -10.91
N LEU A 158 11.73 -0.16 -10.19
CA LEU A 158 11.76 -1.49 -10.74
C LEU A 158 10.49 -1.69 -11.57
N VAL A 159 10.63 -2.25 -12.77
CA VAL A 159 9.48 -2.65 -13.59
C VAL A 159 9.38 -4.16 -13.52
N GLN A 160 8.25 -4.66 -13.04
CA GLN A 160 7.92 -6.08 -13.03
C GLN A 160 6.74 -6.34 -13.95
N TYR A 161 6.79 -7.41 -14.72
CA TYR A 161 5.69 -7.86 -15.55
C TYR A 161 4.95 -8.95 -14.77
N MET A 162 3.69 -8.68 -14.46
CA MET A 162 2.86 -9.57 -13.65
C MET A 162 1.64 -10.02 -14.45
N GLU A 163 1.36 -11.31 -14.37
CA GLU A 163 0.16 -11.88 -14.95
C GLU A 163 -1.06 -11.37 -14.18
N MET A 164 -2.00 -10.76 -14.89
CA MET A 164 -3.27 -10.30 -14.33
C MET A 164 -4.43 -10.98 -15.03
N SER A 165 -5.54 -11.16 -14.32
CA SER A 165 -6.75 -11.78 -14.88
C SER A 165 -7.27 -11.09 -16.16
N TRP A 166 -6.94 -9.81 -16.38
CA TRP A 166 -7.36 -9.01 -17.52
C TRP A 166 -6.29 -8.76 -18.59
N THR A 167 -5.06 -9.27 -18.44
CA THR A 167 -4.00 -9.02 -19.42
C THR A 167 -3.63 -10.23 -20.27
N ARG A 168 -4.07 -11.45 -19.90
CA ARG A 168 -3.76 -12.69 -20.66
C ARG A 168 -3.99 -12.54 -22.17
N PRO A 169 -3.04 -12.94 -23.04
CA PRO A 169 -1.77 -13.63 -22.74
C PRO A 169 -0.59 -12.70 -22.39
N TRP A 170 -0.83 -11.40 -22.27
CA TRP A 170 0.19 -10.39 -22.03
C TRP A 170 0.31 -10.10 -20.54
N ASP A 171 1.49 -9.74 -20.07
CA ASP A 171 1.68 -9.31 -18.69
C ASP A 171 1.37 -7.82 -18.53
N ALA A 172 0.90 -7.43 -17.35
CA ALA A 172 0.80 -6.03 -16.97
C ALA A 172 2.13 -5.53 -16.42
N ALA A 173 2.60 -4.37 -16.86
CA ALA A 173 3.71 -3.70 -16.21
C ALA A 173 3.26 -3.15 -14.86
N VAL A 174 4.02 -3.46 -13.81
CA VAL A 174 3.90 -2.92 -12.46
C VAL A 174 5.19 -2.15 -12.16
N TYR A 175 5.04 -0.89 -11.78
CA TYR A 175 6.16 -0.01 -11.44
C TYR A 175 6.27 0.07 -9.92
N ILE A 176 7.43 -0.32 -9.40
CA ILE A 176 7.71 -0.43 -7.97
C ILE A 176 8.80 0.57 -7.58
N TYR A 177 8.47 1.49 -6.70
CA TYR A 177 9.35 2.56 -6.21
C TYR A 177 9.74 2.23 -4.77
N HIS A 178 10.99 1.80 -4.57
CA HIS A 178 11.53 1.53 -3.25
C HIS A 178 12.32 2.70 -2.72
N ARG A 179 12.17 2.95 -1.42
CA ARG A 179 13.10 3.77 -0.67
C ARG A 179 14.46 3.07 -0.56
N ARG A 180 15.55 3.84 -0.59
CA ARG A 180 16.91 3.41 -0.38
C ARG A 180 17.16 3.28 1.12
N ASN A 181 17.37 2.06 1.59
CA ASN A 181 17.80 1.82 2.95
C ASN A 181 19.26 2.29 3.12
N ASN A 182 19.52 3.19 4.07
CA ASN A 182 20.87 3.68 4.39
C ASN A 182 21.78 2.63 5.08
N MET A 183 21.47 1.33 4.97
CA MET A 183 22.11 0.26 5.75
C MET A 183 23.58 -0.04 5.40
N ASN A 184 24.21 0.69 4.47
CA ASN A 184 25.58 0.40 4.00
C ASN A 184 26.69 1.32 4.55
N SER A 185 26.40 2.28 5.43
CA SER A 185 27.43 3.22 5.93
C SER A 185 28.39 2.67 6.99
N ASN A 186 28.17 1.46 7.54
CA ASN A 186 28.99 0.91 8.66
C ASN A 186 30.05 -0.14 8.25
N LYS A 187 30.39 -0.30 6.96
CA LYS A 187 31.36 -1.33 6.52
C LYS A 187 32.77 -0.84 6.15
N SER A 188 33.22 0.33 6.61
CA SER A 188 34.61 0.79 6.36
C SER A 188 35.28 1.41 7.57
N THR A 189 35.58 0.57 8.56
CA THR A 189 36.64 0.79 9.55
C THR A 189 37.25 -0.57 9.88
N MET A 190 38.14 -1.06 9.00
CA MET A 190 39.18 -2.02 9.32
C MET A 190 40.46 -1.59 8.62
#